data_AF-A0A1Y6AMG5-F1
#
_entry.id   AF-A0A1Y6AMG5-F1
#
_cell.length_a   1.000
_cell.length_b   1.000
_cell.length_c   1.000
_cell.angle_alpha   90.00
_cell.angle_beta   90.00
_cell.angle_gamma   90.00
#
_symmetry.space_group_name_H-M   'P 1'
#
loop_
_entity.id
_entity.type
_entity.pdbx_description
1 polymer ?
#
loop_
_entity_poly.entity_id
_entity_poly.type
_entity_poly.pdbx_seq_one_letter_code
_entity_poly.pdbx_strand_id
1 'polypeptide(L)'
;MTTTFIKIFCIFFLLYFQSTTIIMAKSQTNVISEFKQALLKNDIKLMQSYVTDGVELPTFQTNKQIHEIKIVPSPKEDTTIFISYFKDTNDEFTIGCVLEIVTKNNKISRINQIYDGTNPLMKEATIVKEYEMKYREHILTPTKFPFEIHEFQGYIYNDYLNLQYYNEDINGIF
;
A
#
# COMPACT_ATOMS: atom_id res chain seq x y z
N MET A 1 -33.14 -53.82 40.27
CA MET A 1 -33.41 -52.37 40.11
C MET A 1 -32.16 -51.60 39.66
N THR A 2 -31.29 -52.21 38.84
CA THR A 2 -29.95 -51.67 38.53
C THR A 2 -29.78 -51.41 37.03
N THR A 3 -30.34 -52.26 36.17
CA THR A 3 -30.24 -52.13 34.70
C THR A 3 -31.02 -50.95 34.13
N THR A 4 -32.19 -50.60 34.70
CA THR A 4 -32.99 -49.44 34.27
C THR A 4 -32.29 -48.12 34.58
N PHE A 5 -31.70 -48.00 35.78
CA PHE A 5 -30.96 -46.82 36.19
C PHE A 5 -29.69 -46.61 35.36
N ILE A 6 -28.99 -47.70 35.02
CA ILE A 6 -27.83 -47.64 34.12
C ILE A 6 -28.24 -47.16 32.72
N LYS A 7 -29.36 -47.66 32.18
CA LYS A 7 -29.86 -47.22 30.87
C LYS A 7 -30.26 -45.74 30.87
N ILE A 8 -30.93 -45.28 31.93
CA ILE A 8 -31.30 -43.87 32.10
C ILE A 8 -30.04 -43.01 32.19
N PHE A 9 -29.05 -43.42 32.99
CA PHE A 9 -27.78 -42.71 33.11
C PHE A 9 -27.03 -42.63 31.78
N CYS A 10 -26.97 -43.71 31.00
CA CYS A 10 -26.35 -43.72 29.67
C CYS A 10 -27.05 -42.78 28.69
N ILE A 11 -28.39 -42.70 28.73
CA ILE A 11 -29.15 -41.79 27.86
C ILE A 11 -28.87 -40.33 28.24
N PHE A 12 -28.86 -40.01 29.54
CA PHE A 12 -28.52 -38.66 30.00
C PHE A 12 -27.09 -38.27 29.67
N PHE A 13 -26.12 -39.19 29.80
CA PHE A 13 -24.72 -38.95 29.46
C PHE A 13 -24.52 -38.67 27.97
N LEU A 14 -25.21 -39.42 27.10
CA LEU A 14 -25.17 -39.22 25.65
C LEU A 14 -25.86 -37.90 25.22
N LEU A 15 -26.92 -37.50 25.90
CA LEU A 15 -27.58 -36.21 25.64
C LEU A 15 -26.79 -35.01 26.16
N TYR A 16 -25.92 -35.18 27.15
CA TYR A 16 -25.05 -34.12 27.67
C TYR A 16 -23.86 -33.83 26.75
N PHE A 17 -23.42 -34.84 25.98
CA PHE A 17 -22.44 -34.70 24.89
C PHE A 17 -23.12 -34.26 23.59
N GLN A 18 -23.99 -33.25 23.63
CA GLN A 18 -24.24 -32.48 22.41
C GLN A 18 -22.89 -31.88 22.02
N SER A 19 -22.41 -32.27 20.84
CA SER A 19 -21.22 -31.71 20.21
C SER A 19 -21.36 -30.20 20.24
N THR A 20 -20.70 -29.57 21.22
CA THR A 20 -20.45 -28.15 21.15
C THR A 20 -19.69 -28.00 19.85
N THR A 21 -20.36 -27.39 18.87
CA THR A 21 -19.65 -26.88 17.72
C THR A 21 -18.72 -25.83 18.32
N ILE A 22 -17.48 -26.24 18.57
CA ILE A 22 -16.41 -25.32 18.89
C ILE A 22 -16.25 -24.52 17.60
N ILE A 23 -17.02 -23.44 17.49
CA ILE A 23 -16.74 -22.39 16.53
C ILE A 23 -15.48 -21.76 17.08
N MET A 24 -14.36 -22.34 16.69
CA MET A 24 -13.07 -21.72 16.84
C MET A 24 -13.22 -20.38 16.11
N ALA A 25 -13.23 -19.27 16.85
CA ALA A 25 -13.10 -17.97 16.25
C ALA A 25 -11.84 -18.06 15.38
N LYS A 26 -12.03 -18.09 14.06
CA LYS A 26 -10.93 -18.06 13.11
C LYS A 26 -10.09 -16.87 13.55
N SER A 27 -8.85 -17.11 13.97
CA SER A 27 -7.88 -16.04 14.18
C SER A 27 -8.05 -15.11 13.01
N GLN A 28 -8.57 -13.91 13.26
CA GLN A 28 -8.99 -13.01 12.21
C GLN A 28 -7.71 -12.64 11.47
N THR A 29 -7.45 -13.33 10.35
CA THR A 29 -6.25 -13.11 9.55
C THR A 29 -6.24 -11.65 9.21
N ASN A 30 -5.23 -10.94 9.70
CA ASN A 30 -5.16 -9.50 9.57
C ASN A 30 -4.99 -9.16 8.09
N VAL A 31 -6.09 -8.78 7.43
CA VAL A 31 -6.14 -8.48 5.99
C VAL A 31 -5.06 -7.49 5.57
N ILE A 32 -4.65 -6.59 6.47
CA ILE A 32 -3.54 -5.65 6.27
C ILE A 32 -2.20 -6.38 6.06
N SER A 33 -1.88 -7.35 6.92
CA SER A 33 -0.62 -8.10 6.81
C SER A 33 -0.58 -8.93 5.53
N GLU A 34 -1.69 -9.60 5.20
CA GLU A 34 -1.80 -10.41 4.00
C GLU A 34 -1.73 -9.57 2.73
N PHE A 35 -2.42 -8.42 2.70
CA PHE A 35 -2.35 -7.48 1.59
C PHE A 35 -0.94 -6.90 1.42
N LYS A 36 -0.24 -6.56 2.51
CA LYS A 36 1.18 -6.17 2.48
C LYS A 36 2.03 -7.23 1.78
N GLN A 37 1.85 -8.51 2.11
CA GLN A 37 2.61 -9.60 1.49
C GLN A 37 2.28 -9.76 0.00
N ALA A 38 1.02 -9.62 -0.38
CA ALA A 38 0.61 -9.64 -1.78
C ALA A 38 1.22 -8.49 -2.58
N LEU A 39 1.28 -7.29 -1.97
CA LEU A 39 1.86 -6.09 -2.57
C LEU A 39 3.38 -6.21 -2.76
N LEU A 40 4.11 -6.75 -1.78
CA LEU A 40 5.55 -7.04 -1.91
C LEU A 40 5.88 -8.05 -3.02
N LYS A 41 4.97 -9.00 -3.27
CA LYS A 41 5.11 -10.01 -4.32
C LYS A 41 4.62 -9.52 -5.69
N ASN A 42 3.99 -8.35 -5.75
CA ASN A 42 3.27 -7.85 -6.92
C ASN A 42 2.24 -8.88 -7.47
N ASP A 43 1.60 -9.64 -6.56
CA ASP A 43 0.60 -10.64 -6.95
C ASP A 43 -0.78 -9.97 -7.05
N ILE A 44 -1.12 -9.51 -8.25
CA ILE A 44 -2.36 -8.77 -8.52
C ILE A 44 -3.59 -9.58 -8.14
N LYS A 45 -3.63 -10.88 -8.46
CA LYS A 45 -4.77 -11.73 -8.14
C LYS A 45 -4.95 -11.87 -6.64
N LEU A 46 -3.85 -12.05 -5.91
CA LEU A 46 -3.88 -12.14 -4.46
C LEU A 46 -4.26 -10.80 -3.81
N MET A 47 -3.73 -9.68 -4.29
CA MET A 47 -4.13 -8.34 -3.84
C MET A 47 -5.64 -8.14 -3.98
N GLN A 48 -6.19 -8.48 -5.14
CA GLN A 48 -7.62 -8.33 -5.44
C GLN A 48 -8.49 -9.20 -4.53
N SER A 49 -8.00 -10.38 -4.12
CA SER A 49 -8.71 -11.27 -3.20
C SER A 49 -8.93 -10.67 -1.79
N TYR A 50 -8.15 -9.66 -1.39
CA TYR A 50 -8.28 -8.97 -0.10
C TYR A 50 -9.11 -7.71 -0.13
N VAL A 51 -9.46 -7.26 -1.33
CA VAL A 51 -10.14 -6.01 -1.60
C VAL A 51 -11.65 -6.28 -1.82
N THR A 52 -12.49 -5.29 -1.49
CA THR A 52 -13.93 -5.32 -1.79
C THR A 52 -14.15 -5.07 -3.29
N ASP A 53 -15.12 -5.76 -3.89
CA ASP A 53 -15.46 -5.59 -5.31
C ASP A 53 -15.65 -4.11 -5.69
N GLY A 54 -15.03 -3.69 -6.79
CA GLY A 54 -15.09 -2.31 -7.30
C GLY A 54 -14.06 -1.35 -6.71
N VAL A 55 -13.25 -1.75 -5.71
CA VAL A 55 -12.13 -0.94 -5.25
C VAL A 55 -10.93 -1.14 -6.18
N GLU A 56 -10.40 -0.04 -6.69
CA GLU A 56 -9.25 -0.03 -7.59
C GLU A 56 -7.95 -0.33 -6.82
N LEU A 57 -7.10 -1.16 -7.43
CA LEU A 57 -5.76 -1.42 -6.92
C LEU A 57 -4.83 -0.27 -7.35
N PRO A 58 -3.83 0.09 -6.53
CA PRO A 58 -2.82 1.05 -6.92
C PRO A 58 -2.04 0.55 -8.14
N THR A 59 -1.76 1.45 -9.07
CA THR A 59 -0.91 1.17 -10.22
C THR A 59 0.54 1.41 -9.83
N PHE A 60 1.39 0.40 -10.02
CA PHE A 60 2.82 0.51 -9.82
C PHE A 60 3.53 0.39 -11.16
N GLN A 61 4.57 1.20 -11.40
CA GLN A 61 5.45 0.98 -12.53
C GLN A 61 6.14 -0.39 -12.37
N THR A 62 5.96 -1.25 -13.37
CA THR A 62 6.34 -2.67 -13.34
C THR A 62 7.86 -2.89 -13.20
N ASN A 63 8.66 -1.86 -13.49
CA ASN A 63 10.11 -1.94 -13.52
C ASN A 63 10.79 -1.80 -12.14
N LYS A 64 10.08 -1.33 -11.10
CA LYS A 64 10.64 -1.18 -9.74
C LYS A 64 9.89 -2.04 -8.73
N GLN A 65 10.57 -3.07 -8.23
CA GLN A 65 10.04 -3.92 -7.16
C GLN A 65 10.06 -3.19 -5.82
N ILE A 66 8.96 -3.26 -5.08
CA ILE A 66 8.87 -2.76 -3.69
C ILE A 66 9.77 -3.63 -2.81
N HIS A 67 10.73 -3.00 -2.14
CA HIS A 67 11.64 -3.67 -1.23
C HIS A 67 11.02 -3.90 0.15
N GLU A 68 10.44 -2.84 0.72
CA GLU A 68 9.87 -2.85 2.07
C GLU A 68 8.56 -2.06 2.09
N ILE A 69 7.65 -2.46 2.99
CA ILE A 69 6.48 -1.68 3.36
C ILE A 69 6.46 -1.51 4.87
N LYS A 70 6.52 -0.26 5.33
CA LYS A 70 6.26 0.12 6.72
C LYS A 70 4.79 0.41 6.91
N ILE A 71 4.24 -0.09 8.00
CA ILE A 71 2.83 0.08 8.37
C ILE A 71 2.78 1.05 9.53
N VAL A 72 1.97 2.08 9.40
CA VAL A 72 1.79 3.13 10.42
C VAL A 72 0.29 3.29 10.72
N PRO A 73 -0.11 3.41 12.00
CA PRO A 73 -1.50 3.67 12.33
C PRO A 73 -1.92 5.07 11.88
N SER A 74 -3.17 5.21 11.43
CA SER A 74 -3.81 6.50 11.18
C SER A 74 -4.69 6.88 12.37
N PRO A 75 -4.85 8.18 12.69
CA PRO A 75 -5.85 8.63 13.65
C PRO A 75 -7.29 8.42 13.15
N LYS A 76 -7.49 8.20 11.84
CA LYS A 76 -8.80 7.85 11.28
C LYS A 76 -9.15 6.41 11.64
N GLU A 77 -10.38 6.18 12.06
CA GLU A 77 -10.90 4.84 12.35
C GLU A 77 -10.71 3.91 11.14
N ASP A 78 -10.43 2.63 11.42
CA ASP A 78 -10.27 1.58 10.42
C ASP A 78 -9.24 1.86 9.31
N THR A 79 -8.34 2.82 9.54
CA THR A 79 -7.43 3.31 8.52
C THR A 79 -5.98 3.01 8.88
N THR A 80 -5.23 2.51 7.90
CA THR A 80 -3.81 2.20 8.03
C THR A 80 -3.04 2.89 6.91
N ILE A 81 -1.85 3.39 7.22
CA ILE A 81 -0.94 3.99 6.23
C ILE A 81 0.14 2.99 5.87
N PHE A 82 0.32 2.75 4.58
CA PHE A 82 1.46 2.00 4.04
C PHE A 82 2.45 2.99 3.45
N ILE A 83 3.71 2.87 3.85
CA ILE A 83 4.83 3.59 3.24
C ILE A 83 5.71 2.53 2.60
N SER A 84 5.74 2.51 1.27
CA SER A 84 6.58 1.58 0.51
C SER A 84 7.92 2.22 0.18
N TYR A 85 8.95 1.40 0.09
CA TYR A 85 10.30 1.82 -0.26
C TYR A 85 10.80 1.00 -1.45
N PHE A 86 11.37 1.67 -2.42
CA PHE A 86 12.22 1.06 -3.43
C PHE A 86 13.66 1.07 -2.91
N LYS A 87 14.40 0.03 -3.28
CA LYS A 87 15.85 -0.04 -3.05
C LYS A 87 16.54 0.32 -4.35
N ASP A 88 17.35 1.37 -4.33
CA ASP A 88 18.18 1.73 -5.48
C ASP A 88 19.49 0.91 -5.48
N THR A 89 20.22 0.98 -6.58
CA THR A 89 21.50 0.30 -6.80
C THR A 89 22.59 0.74 -5.83
N ASN A 90 22.50 1.96 -5.28
CA ASN A 90 23.44 2.53 -4.31
C ASN A 90 23.07 2.24 -2.84
N ASP A 91 22.23 1.23 -2.57
CA ASP A 91 21.68 0.92 -1.23
C ASP A 91 20.83 2.05 -0.60
N GLU A 92 20.54 3.12 -1.35
CA GLU A 92 19.63 4.18 -0.92
C GLU A 92 18.17 3.73 -1.05
N PHE A 93 17.37 4.07 -0.04
CA PHE A 93 15.94 3.80 -0.03
C PHE A 93 15.17 5.05 -0.44
N THR A 94 14.37 4.93 -1.50
CA THR A 94 13.47 5.99 -1.94
C THR A 94 12.04 5.58 -1.63
N ILE A 95 11.20 6.54 -1.21
CA ILE A 95 9.78 6.27 -0.98
C ILE A 95 9.15 5.94 -2.33
N GLY A 96 8.55 4.76 -2.44
CA GLY A 96 7.89 4.30 -3.66
C GLY A 96 6.47 4.80 -3.77
N CYS A 97 5.66 4.61 -2.73
CA CYS A 97 4.30 5.11 -2.65
C CYS A 97 3.86 5.25 -1.19
N VAL A 98 2.86 6.10 -0.95
CA VAL A 98 2.14 6.15 0.31
C VAL A 98 0.67 5.84 0.04
N LEU A 99 0.14 4.82 0.71
CA LEU A 99 -1.26 4.41 0.57
C LEU A 99 -2.00 4.62 1.89
N GLU A 100 -3.18 5.23 1.83
CA GLU A 100 -4.19 5.17 2.89
C GLU A 100 -5.15 4.01 2.59
N ILE A 101 -5.18 3.03 3.48
CA ILE A 101 -5.96 1.80 3.34
C ILE A 101 -7.04 1.78 4.41
N VAL A 102 -8.31 1.63 4.01
CA VAL A 102 -9.45 1.52 4.93
C VAL A 102 -10.00 0.11 4.92
N THR A 103 -10.09 -0.51 6.09
CA THR A 103 -10.58 -1.88 6.24
C THR A 103 -11.97 -1.95 6.85
N LYS A 104 -12.87 -2.74 6.27
CA LYS A 104 -14.19 -3.03 6.85
C LYS A 104 -14.48 -4.51 6.73
N ASN A 105 -15.02 -5.14 7.77
CA ASN A 105 -15.41 -6.55 7.76
C ASN A 105 -14.28 -7.49 7.27
N ASN A 106 -13.03 -7.23 7.69
CA ASN A 106 -11.83 -7.95 7.27
C ASN A 106 -11.53 -7.93 5.76
N LYS A 107 -11.97 -6.88 5.07
CA LYS A 107 -11.68 -6.59 3.67
C LYS A 107 -11.19 -5.16 3.51
N ILE A 108 -10.40 -4.88 2.48
CA ILE A 108 -10.01 -3.53 2.12
C ILE A 108 -11.15 -2.88 1.32
N SER A 109 -11.76 -1.87 1.92
CA SER A 109 -12.92 -1.16 1.38
C SER A 109 -12.57 0.12 0.62
N ARG A 110 -11.35 0.63 0.81
CA ARG A 110 -10.83 1.80 0.09
C ARG A 110 -9.31 1.76 0.10
N ILE A 111 -8.71 2.10 -1.03
CA ILE A 111 -7.28 2.40 -1.16
C ILE A 111 -7.19 3.79 -1.77
N ASN A 112 -6.43 4.67 -1.14
CA ASN A 112 -6.12 5.99 -1.68
C ASN A 112 -4.61 6.15 -1.76
N GLN A 113 -4.07 6.41 -2.95
CA GLN A 113 -2.65 6.65 -3.15
C GLN A 113 -2.36 8.13 -2.91
N ILE A 114 -1.81 8.44 -1.73
CA ILE A 114 -1.48 9.81 -1.31
C ILE A 114 -0.21 10.30 -2.00
N TYR A 115 0.74 9.40 -2.23
CA TYR A 115 2.00 9.70 -2.88
C TYR A 115 2.37 8.59 -3.86
N ASP A 116 2.85 8.99 -5.02
CA ASP A 116 3.41 8.13 -6.05
C ASP A 116 4.82 8.61 -6.38
N GLY A 117 5.82 7.91 -5.86
CA GLY A 117 7.23 8.20 -6.11
C GLY A 117 7.71 7.76 -7.49
N THR A 118 6.87 7.08 -8.28
CA THR A 118 7.13 6.81 -9.69
C THR A 118 6.66 7.93 -10.60
N ASN A 119 5.74 8.77 -10.13
CA ASN A 119 5.26 9.93 -10.86
C ASN A 119 6.36 11.01 -10.96
N PRO A 120 6.84 11.35 -12.17
CA PRO A 120 7.90 12.34 -12.37
C PRO A 120 7.54 13.73 -11.80
N LEU A 121 6.28 14.14 -11.89
CA LEU A 121 5.79 15.44 -11.39
C LEU A 121 5.76 15.51 -9.86
N MET A 122 5.59 14.37 -9.18
CA MET A 122 5.68 14.32 -7.71
C MET A 122 7.12 14.51 -7.24
N LYS A 123 8.10 13.95 -7.98
CA LYS A 123 9.52 14.18 -7.71
C LYS A 123 9.91 15.64 -7.93
N GLU A 124 9.43 16.25 -9.01
CA GLU A 124 9.60 17.68 -9.28
C GLU A 124 9.04 18.53 -8.13
N ALA A 125 7.77 18.29 -7.75
CA ALA A 125 7.14 19.03 -6.67
C ALA A 125 7.92 18.91 -5.36
N THR A 126 8.51 17.74 -5.08
CA THR A 126 9.32 17.50 -3.87
C THR A 126 10.58 18.37 -3.86
N ILE A 127 11.39 18.33 -4.92
CA ILE A 127 12.65 19.09 -4.97
C ILE A 127 12.43 20.59 -5.10
N VAL A 128 11.40 21.01 -5.85
CA VAL A 128 10.98 22.40 -5.93
C VAL A 128 10.63 22.88 -4.53
N LYS A 129 9.85 22.11 -3.77
CA LYS A 129 9.46 22.50 -2.42
C LYS A 129 10.65 22.60 -1.47
N GLU A 130 11.60 21.69 -1.58
CA GLU A 130 12.86 21.73 -0.82
C GLU A 130 13.63 23.03 -1.10
N TYR A 131 13.77 23.40 -2.37
CA TYR A 131 14.43 24.64 -2.76
C TYR A 131 13.68 25.88 -2.24
N GLU A 132 12.36 25.96 -2.44
CA GLU A 132 11.54 27.08 -1.96
C GLU A 132 11.69 27.27 -0.44
N MET A 133 11.69 26.18 0.33
CA MET A 133 11.85 26.23 1.79
C MET A 133 13.24 26.71 2.20
N LYS A 134 14.29 26.30 1.46
CA LYS A 134 15.67 26.65 1.75
C LYS A 134 15.98 28.11 1.43
N TYR A 135 15.52 28.61 0.29
CA TYR A 135 15.86 29.95 -0.21
C TYR A 135 14.75 31.00 -0.02
N ARG A 136 13.55 30.58 0.42
CA ARG A 136 12.36 31.44 0.58
C ARG A 136 11.93 32.14 -0.72
N GLU A 137 12.15 31.45 -1.83
CA GLU A 137 11.72 31.89 -3.17
C GLU A 137 10.57 31.03 -3.65
N HIS A 138 9.73 31.58 -4.52
CA HIS A 138 8.67 30.83 -5.18
C HIS A 138 9.10 30.45 -6.58
N ILE A 139 8.97 29.17 -6.90
CA ILE A 139 9.34 28.65 -8.22
C ILE A 139 8.08 28.37 -9.02
N LEU A 140 8.00 28.96 -10.22
CA LEU A 140 6.95 28.66 -11.17
C LEU A 140 7.35 27.43 -11.98
N THR A 141 6.59 26.36 -11.85
CA THR A 141 6.77 25.13 -12.63
C THR A 141 5.78 25.05 -13.80
N PRO A 142 6.12 24.36 -14.91
CA PRO A 142 5.19 24.19 -16.01
C PRO A 142 3.96 23.37 -15.58
N THR A 143 2.76 23.89 -15.85
CA THR A 143 1.51 23.16 -15.57
C THR A 143 1.09 22.24 -16.72
N LYS A 144 1.70 22.41 -17.90
CA LYS A 144 1.41 21.64 -19.11
C LYS A 144 2.71 21.43 -19.87
N PHE A 145 2.94 20.18 -20.29
CA PHE A 145 4.06 19.82 -21.13
C PHE A 145 3.53 19.50 -22.55
N PRO A 146 4.32 19.81 -23.59
CA PRO A 146 3.97 19.45 -24.97
C PRO A 146 4.16 17.95 -25.26
N PHE A 147 4.57 17.17 -24.26
CA PHE A 147 4.85 15.74 -24.33
C PHE A 147 4.56 15.07 -22.98
N GLU A 148 4.46 13.73 -22.99
CA GLU A 148 4.35 12.94 -21.76
C GLU A 148 5.70 12.81 -21.05
N ILE A 149 5.75 13.12 -19.75
CA ILE A 149 6.99 12.99 -18.99
C ILE A 149 7.10 11.56 -18.48
N HIS A 150 8.15 10.87 -18.90
CA HIS A 150 8.45 9.51 -18.49
C HIS A 150 9.40 9.48 -17.30
N GLU A 151 10.39 10.37 -17.30
CA GLU A 151 11.38 10.49 -16.24
C GLU A 151 11.63 11.96 -15.89
N PHE A 152 11.95 12.21 -14.63
CA PHE A 152 12.36 13.51 -14.12
C PHE A 152 13.62 13.34 -13.29
N GLN A 153 14.60 14.22 -13.53
CA GLN A 153 15.79 14.37 -12.70
C GLN A 153 15.92 15.83 -12.28
N GLY A 154 16.20 16.03 -10.99
CA GLY A 154 16.44 17.36 -10.46
C GLY A 154 17.49 17.31 -9.37
N TYR A 155 18.24 18.40 -9.23
CA TYR A 155 19.18 18.57 -8.14
C TYR A 155 19.26 20.04 -7.72
N ILE A 156 19.61 20.25 -6.45
CA ILE A 156 19.94 21.56 -5.90
C ILE A 156 21.45 21.60 -5.70
N TYR A 157 22.12 22.53 -6.36
CA TYR A 157 23.55 22.75 -6.19
C TYR A 157 23.81 24.23 -5.92
N ASN A 158 24.32 24.55 -4.72
CA ASN A 158 24.36 25.92 -4.22
C ASN A 158 22.96 26.57 -4.35
N ASP A 159 22.89 27.77 -4.94
CA ASP A 159 21.70 28.54 -5.25
C ASP A 159 21.06 28.19 -6.60
N TYR A 160 21.48 27.10 -7.25
CA TYR A 160 20.89 26.64 -8.50
C TYR A 160 19.93 25.48 -8.26
N LEU A 161 18.71 25.61 -8.80
CA LEU A 161 17.76 24.53 -8.98
C LEU A 161 17.80 24.08 -10.44
N ASN A 162 18.17 22.83 -10.68
CA ASN A 162 18.13 22.24 -12.02
C ASN A 162 16.97 21.23 -12.11
N LEU A 163 16.13 21.36 -13.13
CA LEU A 163 14.97 20.51 -13.41
C LEU A 163 15.09 19.98 -14.84
N GLN A 164 15.12 18.66 -15.00
CA GLN A 164 15.23 17.98 -16.29
C GLN A 164 14.08 17.00 -16.47
N TYR A 165 13.41 17.09 -17.63
CA TYR A 165 12.26 16.27 -17.99
C TYR A 165 12.62 15.45 -19.21
N TYR A 166 12.38 14.14 -19.15
CA TYR A 166 12.68 13.23 -20.23
C TYR A 166 11.40 12.61 -20.77
N ASN A 167 11.39 12.41 -22.08
CA ASN A 167 10.37 11.67 -22.80
C ASN A 167 11.08 10.59 -23.62
N GLU A 168 10.72 9.32 -23.41
CA GLU A 168 11.35 8.18 -24.09
C GLU A 168 10.96 8.08 -25.57
N ASP A 169 9.81 8.66 -25.97
CA ASP A 169 9.33 8.70 -27.36
C ASP A 169 10.03 9.77 -28.20
N ILE A 170 10.68 10.74 -27.56
CA ILE A 170 11.41 11.83 -28.20
C ILE A 170 12.91 11.50 -28.12
N ASN A 171 13.41 10.79 -29.14
CA ASN A 171 14.85 10.55 -29.35
C ASN A 171 15.59 11.81 -29.87
N GLY A 172 15.29 13.00 -29.34
CA GLY A 172 15.85 14.26 -29.82
C GLY A 172 15.81 15.39 -28.78
N ILE A 173 16.87 16.19 -28.74
CA ILE A 173 16.99 17.38 -27.88
C ILE A 173 16.01 18.45 -28.37
N PHE A 174 15.18 18.99 -27.48
CA PHE A 174 14.47 20.25 -27.68
C PHE A 174 15.02 21.32 -26.73
#